data_AF-I2Q892-F1
#
_entry.id   AF-I2Q892-F1
#
_cell.length_a   1.000
_cell.length_b   1.000
_cell.length_c   1.000
_cell.angle_alpha   90.00
_cell.angle_beta   90.00
_cell.angle_gamma   90.00
#
_symmetry.space_group_name_H-M   'P 1'
#
loop_
_entity.id
_entity.type
_entity.pdbx_description
1 polymer ?
#
loop_
_entity_poly.entity_id
_entity_poly.type
_entity_poly.pdbx_seq_one_letter_code
_entity_poly.pdbx_strand_id
1 'polypeptide(L)' 'MITYKQYHIERLEHGPKRWVARITRTDGQNLRTILPASERPYLDTKPTTSAEEAEALAKEGIDFGGVV' A
#
# COMPACT_ATOMS: atom_id res chain seq x y z
N MET A 1 8.97 1.19 -7.93
CA MET A 1 7.57 1.61 -8.11
C MET A 1 6.92 0.64 -9.08
N ILE A 2 5.81 0.01 -8.67
CA ILE A 2 5.09 -1.00 -9.45
C ILE A 2 3.67 -0.50 -9.65
N THR A 3 3.18 -0.49 -10.88
CA THR A 3 1.78 -0.15 -11.16
C THR A 3 0.94 -1.42 -11.05
N TYR A 4 -0.08 -1.38 -10.19
CA TYR A 4 -1.00 -2.48 -9.98
C TYR A 4 -2.44 -1.95 -9.99
N LYS A 5 -3.21 -2.32 -11.02
CA LYS A 5 -4.55 -1.77 -11.27
C LYS A 5 -4.53 -0.23 -11.36
N GLN A 6 -5.29 0.46 -10.50
CA GLN A 6 -5.32 1.93 -10.40
C GLN A 6 -4.44 2.46 -9.25
N TYR A 7 -3.47 1.67 -8.81
CA TYR A 7 -2.61 1.99 -7.68
C TYR A 7 -1.14 1.85 -8.06
N HIS A 8 -0.30 2.67 -7.44
CA HIS A 8 1.14 2.52 -7.43
C HIS A 8 1.59 1.94 -6.10
N ILE A 9 2.46 0.95 -6.16
CA ILE A 9 3.04 0.28 -5.01
C ILE A 9 4.53 0.58 -4.98
N GLU A 10 4.99 1.19 -3.89
CA GLU A 10 6.38 1.50 -3.64
C GLU A 10 6.88 0.69 -2.45
N ARG A 11 7.94 -0.09 -2.65
CA ARG A 11 8.57 -0.86 -1.57
C ARG A 11 9.55 0.06 -0.84
N LEU A 12 9.35 0.25 0.46
CA LEU A 12 10.15 1.13 1.32
C LEU A 12 10.74 0.32 2.47
N GLU A 13 12.01 0.58 2.81
CA GLU A 13 12.66 -0.01 3.97
C GLU A 13 12.72 1.02 5.11
N HIS A 14 12.03 0.74 6.23
CA HIS A 14 11.98 1.61 7.43
C HIS A 14 13.01 1.22 8.50
N GLY A 15 13.97 0.35 8.19
CA GLY A 15 14.98 -0.15 9.11
C GLY A 15 15.37 -1.59 8.81
N PRO A 16 16.29 -2.19 9.60
CA PRO A 16 16.82 -3.51 9.29
C PRO A 16 15.70 -4.55 9.26
N LYS A 17 15.44 -5.09 8.06
CA LYS A 17 14.39 -6.09 7.79
C LYS A 17 12.97 -5.62 8.10
N ARG A 18 12.69 -4.32 7.95
CA ARG A 18 11.33 -3.77 8.04
C ARG A 18 10.96 -3.15 6.71
N TRP A 19 10.45 -3.98 5.82
CA TRP A 19 9.91 -3.57 4.53
C TRP A 19 8.44 -3.21 4.66
N VAL A 20 8.01 -2.13 4.04
CA VAL A 20 6.60 -1.78 3.88
C VAL A 20 6.34 -1.52 2.41
N ALA A 21 5.09 -1.69 1.99
CA ALA A 21 4.65 -1.26 0.69
C ALA A 21 3.74 -0.05 0.87
N ARG A 22 4.13 1.07 0.26
CA ARG A 22 3.33 2.26 0.15
C ARG A 22 2.44 2.19 -1.08
N ILE A 23 1.15 2.28 -0.85
CA ILE A 23 0.11 2.28 -1.87
C ILE A 23 -0.34 3.72 -2.08
N THR A 24 -0.30 4.19 -3.32
CA THR A 24 -0.85 5.47 -3.78
C THR A 24 -1.81 5.23 -4.93
N ARG A 25 -2.82 6.08 -5.17
CA ARG A 25 -3.62 5.96 -6.40
C ARG A 25 -2.89 6.59 -7.59
N THR A 26 -3.02 5.97 -8.75
CA THR A 26 -2.41 6.45 -10.01
C THR A 26 -3.04 7.73 -10.53
N ASP A 27 -4.29 8.01 -10.15
CA ASP A 27 -5.04 9.20 -10.56
C ASP A 27 -4.76 10.44 -9.68
N GLY A 28 -3.87 10.30 -8.69
CA GLY A 28 -3.53 11.36 -7.75
C GLY A 28 -4.62 11.66 -6.72
N GLN A 29 -5.70 10.87 -6.68
CA GLN A 29 -6.72 10.99 -5.63
C GLN A 29 -6.23 10.35 -4.33
N ASN A 30 -6.75 10.86 -3.22
CA ASN A 30 -6.52 10.25 -1.91
C ASN A 30 -7.20 8.88 -1.85
N LEU A 31 -6.56 7.93 -1.15
CA LEU A 31 -7.15 6.65 -0.82
C LEU A 31 -8.15 6.86 0.31
N ARG A 32 -9.35 6.30 0.17
CA ARG A 32 -10.34 6.23 1.25
C ARG A 32 -10.23 4.87 1.91
N THR A 33 -9.80 4.86 3.16
CA THR A 33 -9.97 3.67 3.99
C THR A 33 -11.39 3.60 4.50
N ILE A 34 -11.99 2.41 4.48
CA ILE A 34 -13.38 2.23 4.93
C ILE A 34 -13.47 2.27 6.46
N LEU A 35 -12.44 1.78 7.17
CA LEU A 35 -12.38 1.82 8.64
C LEU A 35 -10.95 1.99 9.19
N PRO A 36 -10.69 3.03 10.01
CA PRO A 36 -11.52 4.22 10.16
C PRO A 36 -11.67 4.95 8.82
N ALA A 37 -12.82 5.59 8.60
CA ALA A 37 -13.06 6.41 7.42
C ALA A 37 -12.02 7.55 7.41
N SER A 38 -11.03 7.45 6.52
CA SER A 38 -9.95 8.42 6.44
C SER A 38 -9.48 8.53 5.01
N GLU A 39 -9.35 9.77 4.55
CA GLU A 39 -8.71 10.08 3.29
C GLU A 39 -7.22 10.26 3.56
N ARG A 40 -6.40 9.39 2.97
CA ARG A 40 -4.94 9.48 3.09
C ARG A 40 -4.34 9.56 1.69
N PRO A 41 -3.31 10.39 1.48
CA PRO A 41 -2.62 10.43 0.19
C PRO A 41 -1.90 9.11 -0.13
N TYR A 42 -1.57 8.33 0.90
CA TYR A 42 -0.97 7.01 0.78
C TYR A 42 -1.39 6.08 1.93
N LEU A 43 -1.27 4.77 1.71
CA LEU A 43 -1.41 3.74 2.73
C LEU A 43 -0.15 2.88 2.77
N ASP A 44 0.41 2.69 3.95
CA ASP A 44 1.55 1.80 4.13
C ASP A 44 1.02 0.45 4.66
N THR A 45 1.52 -0.66 4.10
CA THR A 45 1.23 -2.00 4.63
C THR A 45 1.88 -2.21 5.98
N LYS A 46 1.49 -3.29 6.67
CA LYS A 46 2.22 -3.76 7.84
C LYS A 46 3.69 -4.03 7.47
N PRO A 47 4.64 -3.77 8.39
CA PRO A 47 6.04 -4.06 8.16
C PRO A 47 6.26 -5.58 8.05
N THR A 48 6.98 -5.97 7.00
CA THR A 48 7.34 -7.34 6.67
C THR A 48 8.85 -7.53 6.69
N THR A 49 9.26 -8.79 6.66
CA THR A 49 10.68 -9.17 6.64
C THR A 49 11.31 -9.02 5.25
N SER A 50 10.50 -9.00 4.19
CA SER A 50 10.96 -8.94 2.80
C SER A 50 10.15 -7.97 1.96
N ALA A 51 10.79 -7.42 0.93
CA ALA A 51 10.20 -6.46 0.01
C ALA A 51 9.05 -7.07 -0.82
N GLU A 52 9.19 -8.33 -1.24
CA GLU A 52 8.15 -9.07 -1.97
C GLU A 52 6.90 -9.32 -1.11
N GLU A 53 7.11 -9.61 0.17
CA GLU A 53 6.04 -9.87 1.13
C GLU A 53 5.22 -8.60 1.39
N ALA A 54 5.88 -7.44 1.51
CA ALA A 54 5.23 -6.14 1.62
C ALA A 54 4.37 -5.86 0.38
N GLU A 55 4.89 -6.13 -0.82
CA GLU A 55 4.11 -5.96 -2.05
C GLU A 55 2.91 -6.90 -2.12
N ALA A 56 3.06 -8.16 -1.71
CA ALA A 56 1.96 -9.11 -1.69
C ALA A 56 0.83 -8.62 -0.78
N LEU A 57 1.15 -8.12 0.42
CA LEU A 57 0.18 -7.51 1.32
C LEU A 57 -0.50 -6.28 0.72
N ALA A 58 0.24 -5.46 -0.05
CA ALA A 58 -0.34 -4.30 -0.71
C ALA A 58 -1.35 -4.72 -1.78
N LYS A 59 -1.00 -5.71 -2.60
CA LYS A 59 -1.91 -6.28 -3.61
C LYS A 59 -3.15 -6.88 -2.95
N GLU A 60 -2.99 -7.64 -1.88
CA GLU A 60 -4.09 -8.22 -1.11
C GLU A 60 -5.00 -7.13 -0.54
N GLY A 61 -4.45 -6.06 0.04
CA GLY A 61 -5.24 -4.94 0.57
C GLY A 61 -6.04 -4.19 -0.51
N ILE A 62 -5.48 -4.06 -1.71
CA ILE A 62 -6.17 -3.52 -2.88
C ILE A 62 -7.28 -4.47 -3.35
N ASP A 63 -7.01 -5.78 -3.39
CA ASP A 63 -7.95 -6.80 -3.88
C ASP A 63 -9.13 -7.02 -2.93
N PHE A 64 -8.91 -6.92 -1.61
CA PHE A 64 -9.97 -7.06 -0.61
C PHE A 64 -10.91 -5.85 -0.53
N GLY A 65 -10.63 -4.78 -1.28
CA GLY A 65 -11.47 -3.58 -1.33
C GLY A 65 -11.43 -2.73 -0.06
N GLY A 66 -10.44 -2.93 0.83
CA GLY A 66 -10.25 -2.08 2.02
C GLY A 66 -9.76 -0.66 1.69
N VAL A 67 -9.46 -0.44 0.40
CA VAL A 67 -8.92 0.79 -0.18
C VAL A 67 -9.84 1.18 -1.34
N VAL A 68 -10.54 2.31 -1.22
CA VAL A 68 -11.51 2.83 -2.20
C VAL A 68 -11.07 4.18 -2.73
#